data_AF-A0AAI8VDM6-F1
#
_entry.id   AF-A0AAI8VDM6-F1
#
_cell.length_a   1.000
_cell.length_b   1.000
_cell.length_c   1.000
_cell.angle_alpha   90.00
_cell.angle_beta   90.00
_cell.angle_gamma   90.00
#
_symmetry.space_group_name_H-M   'P 1'
#
loop_
_entity.id
_entity.type
_entity.pdbx_description
1 polymer ?
#
loop_
_entity_poly.entity_id
_entity_poly.type
_entity_poly.pdbx_seq_one_letter_code
_entity_poly.pdbx_strand_id
1 'polypeptide(L)'
;MAQNTEEGCFAVTFERKYYHRGDAFVKRSLRPREFRTGYRGLHVPRLRNESLRNEAASLRFIRQHTKIPVPTLYCDFEDDDAYYLIMEYIQGVSMSDLSEDQKSIVREELQNHLATLRTLKSNQLGGPTGIVIPPHRILRLVDAERAEKNTWCLQPSIHEEYVFCHNDLSQHNIIVDPTTLKINAIIDWEYAGFYPSRFEYPFYHRAGPSSAINDEVDDSIDLLQFLRSKADKG
;
A
#
# COMPACT_ATOMS: atom_id res chain seq x y z
N MET A 1 -3.66 2.55 33.25
CA MET A 1 -2.29 2.14 32.87
C MET A 1 -1.78 3.20 31.91
N ALA A 2 -0.66 3.85 32.22
CA ALA A 2 -0.13 4.94 31.42
C ALA A 2 0.07 4.49 29.96
N GLN A 3 -0.55 5.20 29.01
CA GLN A 3 -0.19 5.06 27.61
C GLN A 3 1.28 5.47 27.51
N ASN A 4 2.16 4.48 27.31
CA ASN A 4 3.55 4.69 26.94
C ASN A 4 3.55 5.40 25.57
N THR A 5 3.42 6.73 25.58
CA THR A 5 3.57 7.54 24.38
C THR A 5 5.05 7.62 24.09
N GLU A 6 5.53 6.65 23.31
CA GLU A 6 6.87 6.71 22.71
C GLU A 6 7.02 8.05 22.02
N GLU A 7 8.15 8.70 22.27
CA GLU A 7 8.38 10.04 21.79
C GLU A 7 8.24 10.11 20.25
N GLY A 8 7.40 11.01 19.76
CA GLY A 8 7.14 11.21 18.33
C GLY A 8 6.17 10.24 17.67
N CYS A 9 5.69 9.24 18.40
CA CYS A 9 4.59 8.40 17.94
C CYS A 9 3.29 9.21 17.96
N PHE A 10 2.72 9.49 16.79
CA PHE A 10 1.48 10.27 16.67
C PHE A 10 0.25 9.38 16.41
N ALA A 11 0.43 8.15 15.94
CA ALA A 11 -0.67 7.20 15.72
C ALA A 11 -0.25 5.75 15.99
N VAL A 12 -1.18 4.95 16.52
CA VAL A 12 -1.01 3.51 16.68
C VAL A 12 -2.29 2.79 16.25
N THR A 13 -2.20 1.99 15.19
CA THR A 13 -3.29 1.15 14.67
C THR A 13 -3.20 -0.26 15.26
N PHE A 14 -4.01 -1.18 14.74
CA PHE A 14 -3.88 -2.62 15.04
C PHE A 14 -2.69 -3.27 14.33
N GLU A 15 -2.10 -2.59 13.35
CA GLU A 15 -1.04 -3.12 12.49
C GLU A 15 0.31 -2.43 12.75
N ARG A 16 0.29 -1.13 13.05
CA ARG A 16 1.50 -0.28 13.01
C ARG A 16 1.52 0.82 14.08
N LYS A 17 2.72 1.32 14.35
CA LYS A 17 2.96 2.64 14.94
C LYS A 17 3.50 3.59 13.86
N TYR A 18 3.13 4.86 13.98
CA TYR A 18 3.56 5.92 13.07
C TYR A 18 4.23 7.03 13.86
N TYR A 19 5.38 7.48 13.38
CA TYR A 19 6.16 8.52 14.02
C TYR A 19 6.47 9.63 13.03
N HIS A 20 6.61 10.84 13.56
CA HIS A 20 7.07 12.01 12.81
C HIS A 20 8.11 12.77 13.65
N ARG A 21 9.31 12.94 13.07
CA ARG A 21 10.46 13.58 13.71
C ARG A 21 11.24 14.36 12.66
N GLY A 22 11.22 15.69 12.74
CA GLY A 22 11.91 16.54 11.77
C GLY A 22 11.32 16.36 10.37
N ASP A 23 12.17 15.98 9.41
CA ASP A 23 11.81 15.65 8.04
C ASP A 23 11.60 14.14 7.81
N ALA A 24 11.58 13.32 8.88
CA ALA A 24 11.40 11.89 8.79
C ALA A 24 9.99 11.45 9.24
N PHE A 25 9.38 10.62 8.39
CA PHE A 25 8.20 9.82 8.69
C PHE A 25 8.61 8.36 8.88
N VAL A 26 8.12 7.72 9.95
CA VAL A 26 8.44 6.33 10.26
C VAL A 26 7.17 5.51 10.36
N LYS A 27 7.11 4.42 9.59
CA LYS A 27 6.18 3.31 9.83
C LYS A 27 6.93 2.20 10.56
N ARG A 28 6.30 1.65 11.59
CA ARG A 28 6.83 0.49 12.30
C ARG A 28 5.74 -0.54 12.51
N SER A 29 6.01 -1.81 12.18
CA SER A 29 5.07 -2.87 12.55
C SER A 29 5.00 -3.07 14.07
N LEU A 30 3.83 -3.43 14.60
CA LEU A 30 3.68 -3.75 16.03
C LEU A 30 4.43 -5.01 16.37
N ARG A 31 5.17 -5.08 17.48
CA ARG A 31 5.77 -6.32 17.99
C ARG A 31 4.69 -7.30 18.49
N PRO A 32 4.96 -8.60 18.61
CA PRO A 32 3.98 -9.56 19.14
C PRO A 32 3.40 -9.16 20.50
N ARG A 33 4.25 -8.64 21.40
CA ARG A 33 3.84 -8.11 22.72
C ARG A 33 3.02 -6.81 22.66
N GLU A 34 2.96 -6.15 21.51
CA GLU A 34 2.19 -4.93 21.29
C GLU A 34 0.85 -5.21 20.59
N PHE A 35 0.58 -6.46 20.22
CA PHE A 35 -0.70 -6.85 19.63
C PHE A 35 -1.86 -6.57 20.57
N ARG A 36 -2.97 -6.13 19.97
CA ARG A 36 -4.12 -5.61 20.71
C ARG A 36 -5.27 -6.60 20.63
N THR A 37 -6.01 -6.73 21.72
CA THR A 37 -7.24 -7.53 21.75
C THR A 37 -8.42 -6.67 21.31
N GLY A 38 -9.09 -7.09 20.24
CA GLY A 38 -10.36 -6.52 19.79
C GLY A 38 -11.55 -7.35 20.28
N TYR A 39 -12.74 -7.04 19.77
CA TYR A 39 -13.98 -7.76 20.12
C TYR A 39 -13.99 -9.24 19.70
N ARG A 40 -13.14 -9.64 18.73
CA ARG A 40 -12.96 -11.03 18.28
C ARG A 40 -11.76 -11.75 18.91
N GLY A 41 -11.16 -11.18 19.96
CA GLY A 41 -9.95 -11.70 20.59
C GLY A 41 -8.67 -11.00 20.12
N LEU A 42 -7.53 -11.64 20.34
CA LEU A 42 -6.23 -11.09 19.98
C LEU A 42 -6.13 -10.88 18.46
N HIS A 43 -5.93 -9.63 18.04
CA HIS A 43 -5.68 -9.33 16.63
C HIS A 43 -4.21 -9.56 16.31
N VAL A 44 -3.96 -10.49 15.39
CA VAL A 44 -2.61 -10.76 14.86
C VAL A 44 -2.50 -10.18 13.45
N PRO A 45 -1.72 -9.10 13.27
CA PRO A 45 -1.37 -8.53 11.97
C PRO A 45 -0.99 -9.55 10.91
N ARG A 46 -1.63 -9.48 9.74
CA ARG A 46 -1.32 -10.36 8.60
C ARG A 46 -0.29 -9.69 7.69
N LEU A 47 0.69 -10.45 7.20
CA LEU A 47 1.75 -9.91 6.32
C LEU A 47 2.42 -8.66 6.92
N ARG A 48 2.61 -8.70 8.24
CA ARG A 48 2.95 -7.57 9.10
C ARG A 48 4.26 -6.90 8.69
N ASN A 49 5.32 -7.69 8.57
CA ASN A 49 6.65 -7.21 8.19
C ASN A 49 6.80 -7.23 6.66
N GLU A 50 6.14 -8.19 6.01
CA GLU A 50 6.14 -8.39 4.55
C GLU A 50 5.58 -7.18 3.81
N SER A 51 4.49 -6.58 4.28
CA SER A 51 3.89 -5.38 3.68
C SER A 51 4.83 -4.17 3.71
N LEU A 52 5.55 -3.95 4.83
CA LEU A 52 6.53 -2.86 4.93
C LEU A 52 7.80 -3.13 4.12
N ARG A 53 8.26 -4.40 4.04
CA ARG A 53 9.33 -4.80 3.12
C ARG A 53 8.93 -4.55 1.66
N ASN A 54 7.68 -4.84 1.32
CA ASN A 54 7.15 -4.60 -0.02
C ASN A 54 7.05 -3.09 -0.33
N GLU A 55 6.63 -2.28 0.64
CA GLU A 55 6.62 -0.82 0.50
C GLU A 55 8.04 -0.28 0.27
N ALA A 56 9.02 -0.71 1.06
CA ALA A 56 10.42 -0.31 0.90
C ALA A 56 10.96 -0.65 -0.50
N ALA A 57 10.69 -1.87 -0.98
CA ALA A 57 11.08 -2.31 -2.30
C ALA A 57 10.39 -1.48 -3.40
N SER A 58 9.10 -1.19 -3.24
CA SER A 58 8.30 -0.43 -4.20
C SER A 58 8.75 1.02 -4.30
N LEU A 59 9.03 1.68 -3.17
CA LEU A 59 9.58 3.04 -3.14
C LEU A 59 10.92 3.14 -3.88
N ARG A 60 11.82 2.16 -3.67
CA ARG A 60 13.10 2.09 -4.40
C ARG A 60 12.87 1.86 -5.89
N PHE A 61 12.02 0.90 -6.24
CA PHE A 61 11.74 0.53 -7.62
C PHE A 61 11.16 1.71 -8.41
N ILE A 62 10.14 2.39 -7.89
CA ILE A 62 9.51 3.52 -8.58
C ILE A 62 10.49 4.67 -8.77
N ARG A 63 11.27 5.01 -7.74
CA ARG A 63 12.28 6.06 -7.82
C ARG A 63 13.36 5.76 -8.86
N GLN A 64 13.76 4.50 -8.99
CA GLN A 64 14.79 4.09 -9.94
C GLN A 64 14.31 4.05 -11.39
N HIS A 65 13.03 3.72 -11.62
CA HIS A 65 12.51 3.43 -12.96
C HIS A 65 11.59 4.52 -13.52
N THR A 66 11.19 5.51 -12.71
CA THR A 66 10.22 6.55 -13.11
C THR A 66 10.58 7.92 -12.53
N LYS A 67 9.79 8.93 -12.94
CA LYS A 67 9.81 10.27 -12.32
C LYS A 67 8.59 10.51 -11.42
N ILE A 68 7.85 9.46 -11.07
CA ILE A 68 6.69 9.57 -10.19
C ILE A 68 7.19 10.04 -8.82
N PRO A 69 6.61 11.11 -8.26
CA PRO A 69 7.03 11.60 -6.96
C PRO A 69 6.60 10.60 -5.87
N VAL A 70 7.57 10.12 -5.09
CA VAL A 70 7.37 9.22 -3.94
C VAL A 70 8.29 9.67 -2.80
N PRO A 71 8.02 9.33 -1.52
CA PRO A 71 8.91 9.67 -0.41
C PRO A 71 10.32 9.07 -0.58
N THR A 72 11.36 9.82 -0.22
CA THR A 72 12.73 9.29 -0.19
C THR A 72 12.88 8.31 0.94
N LEU A 73 13.18 7.05 0.61
CA LEU A 73 13.46 6.03 1.62
C LEU A 73 14.87 6.24 2.15
N TYR A 74 15.00 6.61 3.43
CA TYR A 74 16.29 6.80 4.08
C TYR A 74 16.88 5.45 4.49
N CYS A 75 16.10 4.60 5.15
CA CYS A 75 16.47 3.24 5.47
C CYS A 75 15.26 2.39 5.89
N ASP A 76 15.46 1.09 5.92
CA ASP A 76 14.54 0.11 6.45
C ASP A 76 15.32 -1.06 7.04
N PHE A 77 14.84 -1.60 8.16
CA PHE A 77 15.51 -2.67 8.88
C PHE A 77 14.52 -3.38 9.81
N GLU A 78 14.91 -4.56 10.26
CA GLU A 78 14.19 -5.30 11.30
C GLU A 78 14.98 -5.25 12.61
N ASP A 79 14.27 -4.95 13.69
CA ASP A 79 14.80 -4.95 15.04
C ASP A 79 13.71 -5.39 16.02
N ASP A 80 14.05 -6.34 16.91
CA ASP A 80 13.17 -6.79 18.00
C ASP A 80 11.75 -7.14 17.50
N ASP A 81 11.73 -8.03 16.50
CA ASP A 81 10.57 -8.53 15.75
C ASP A 81 9.71 -7.46 15.07
N ALA A 82 10.13 -6.19 15.00
CA ALA A 82 9.45 -5.12 14.29
C ALA A 82 10.24 -4.69 13.05
N TYR A 83 9.52 -4.41 11.97
CA TYR A 83 10.09 -3.83 10.77
C TYR A 83 9.90 -2.31 10.80
N TYR A 84 10.98 -1.59 10.53
CA TYR A 84 11.03 -0.14 10.49
C TYR A 84 11.20 0.31 9.05
N LEU A 85 10.37 1.26 8.64
CA LEU A 85 10.46 1.96 7.36
C LEU A 85 10.62 3.45 7.67
N ILE A 86 11.80 4.01 7.41
CA ILE A 86 12.14 5.40 7.69
C ILE A 86 12.30 6.14 6.36
N MET A 87 11.44 7.12 6.12
CA MET A 87 11.38 7.85 4.86
C MET A 87 11.14 9.34 5.08
N GLU A 88 11.30 10.11 4.01
CA GLU A 88 10.97 11.53 3.93
C GLU A 88 9.52 11.80 4.30
N TYR A 89 9.30 12.77 5.19
CA TYR A 89 7.99 13.35 5.44
C TYR A 89 7.65 14.35 4.32
N ILE A 90 6.61 14.04 3.55
CA ILE A 90 6.19 14.89 2.43
C ILE A 90 5.30 16.01 2.93
N GLN A 91 5.72 17.25 2.71
CA GLN A 91 4.92 18.44 2.99
C GLN A 91 3.77 18.59 1.99
N GLY A 92 2.60 19.01 2.46
CA GLY A 92 1.43 19.23 1.62
C GLY A 92 0.13 18.89 2.35
N VAL A 93 -0.94 18.78 1.58
CA VAL A 93 -2.26 18.33 2.04
C VAL A 93 -2.67 17.07 1.29
N SER A 94 -3.52 16.26 1.91
CA SER A 94 -4.13 15.13 1.20
C SER A 94 -5.05 15.63 0.09
N MET A 95 -5.05 14.97 -1.07
CA MET A 95 -6.03 15.27 -2.13
C MET A 95 -7.47 15.16 -1.62
N SER A 96 -7.75 14.36 -0.59
CA SER A 96 -9.08 14.27 0.04
C SER A 96 -9.60 15.60 0.57
N ASP A 97 -8.69 16.50 0.97
CA ASP A 97 -9.01 17.74 1.68
C ASP A 97 -9.23 18.92 0.70
N LEU A 98 -9.00 18.69 -0.60
CA LEU A 98 -9.20 19.67 -1.66
C LEU A 98 -10.67 19.77 -2.07
N SER A 99 -11.04 20.88 -2.73
CA SER A 99 -12.34 20.98 -3.40
C SER A 99 -12.40 20.09 -4.64
N GLU A 100 -13.60 19.76 -5.13
CA GLU A 100 -13.75 18.90 -6.33
C GLU A 100 -13.12 19.51 -7.59
N ASP A 101 -13.14 20.83 -7.73
CA ASP A 101 -12.49 21.54 -8.84
C ASP A 101 -10.97 21.38 -8.77
N GLN A 102 -10.39 21.53 -7.58
CA GLN A 102 -8.95 21.31 -7.34
C GLN A 102 -8.57 19.84 -7.57
N LYS A 103 -9.39 18.89 -7.09
CA LYS A 103 -9.20 17.46 -7.33
C LYS A 103 -9.19 17.10 -8.81
N SER A 104 -9.94 17.82 -9.65
CA SER A 104 -9.90 17.60 -11.11
C SER A 104 -8.52 17.88 -11.69
N ILE A 105 -7.88 18.97 -11.27
CA ILE A 105 -6.53 19.36 -11.71
C ILE A 105 -5.50 18.31 -11.26
N VAL A 106 -5.57 17.87 -10.00
CA VAL A 106 -4.68 16.83 -9.47
C VAL A 106 -4.86 15.51 -10.23
N ARG A 107 -6.11 15.15 -10.58
CA ARG A 107 -6.40 13.92 -11.35
C ARG A 107 -5.77 13.94 -12.74
N GLU A 108 -5.69 15.09 -13.41
CA GLU A 108 -5.03 15.18 -14.72
C GLU A 108 -3.54 14.84 -14.62
N GLU A 109 -2.85 15.34 -13.59
CA GLU A 109 -1.46 14.96 -13.33
C GLU A 109 -1.35 13.47 -12.97
N LEU A 110 -2.23 12.97 -12.10
CA LEU A 110 -2.24 11.58 -11.67
C LEU A 110 -2.41 10.61 -12.85
N GLN A 111 -3.21 10.95 -13.87
CA GLN A 111 -3.36 10.09 -15.05
C GLN A 111 -2.04 9.89 -15.80
N ASN A 112 -1.15 10.88 -15.81
CA ASN A 112 0.17 10.74 -16.43
C ASN A 112 1.07 9.79 -15.61
N HIS A 113 0.99 9.86 -14.28
CA HIS A 113 1.69 8.92 -13.39
C HIS A 113 1.16 7.49 -13.56
N LEU A 114 -0.17 7.31 -13.64
CA LEU A 114 -0.80 6.00 -13.91
C LEU A 114 -0.43 5.46 -15.29
N ALA A 115 -0.36 6.31 -16.32
CA ALA A 115 0.10 5.92 -17.63
C ALA A 115 1.55 5.42 -17.58
N THR A 116 2.41 6.09 -16.80
CA THR A 116 3.81 5.67 -16.57
C THR A 116 3.88 4.33 -15.83
N LEU A 117 3.08 4.10 -14.78
CA LEU A 117 3.05 2.81 -14.09
C LEU A 117 2.64 1.66 -15.02
N ARG A 118 1.70 1.91 -15.94
CA ARG A 118 1.23 0.90 -16.92
C ARG A 118 2.30 0.48 -17.93
N THR A 119 3.36 1.27 -18.12
CA THR A 119 4.48 0.91 -18.99
C THR A 119 5.48 -0.02 -18.32
N LEU A 120 5.50 -0.06 -16.98
CA LEU A 120 6.32 -1.01 -16.22
C LEU A 120 5.68 -2.39 -16.32
N LYS A 121 6.32 -3.31 -17.03
CA LYS A 121 5.82 -4.65 -17.29
C LYS A 121 6.62 -5.72 -16.55
N SER A 122 5.94 -6.82 -16.24
CA SER A 122 6.56 -8.04 -15.72
C SER A 122 5.70 -9.24 -16.09
N ASN A 123 6.33 -10.41 -16.16
CA ASN A 123 5.63 -11.70 -16.22
C ASN A 123 5.44 -12.33 -14.82
N GLN A 124 6.01 -11.74 -13.77
CA GLN A 124 5.88 -12.21 -12.38
C GLN A 124 4.85 -11.37 -11.61
N LEU A 125 4.06 -12.02 -10.76
CA LEU A 125 3.11 -11.37 -9.86
C LEU A 125 3.80 -10.95 -8.57
N GLY A 126 3.32 -9.85 -7.97
CA GLY A 126 3.81 -9.34 -6.69
C GLY A 126 4.77 -8.17 -6.83
N GLY A 127 5.32 -7.74 -5.70
CA GLY A 127 6.21 -6.59 -5.62
C GLY A 127 7.56 -6.80 -6.29
N PRO A 128 8.42 -5.76 -6.31
CA PRO A 128 9.73 -5.80 -6.96
C PRO A 128 10.67 -6.91 -6.46
N THR A 129 10.47 -7.42 -5.24
CA THR A 129 11.24 -8.50 -4.63
C THR A 129 10.51 -9.85 -4.65
N GLY A 130 9.39 -9.95 -5.36
CA GLY A 130 8.55 -11.16 -5.42
C GLY A 130 7.61 -11.35 -4.23
N ILE A 131 7.62 -10.45 -3.25
CA ILE A 131 6.65 -10.47 -2.14
C ILE A 131 5.26 -10.18 -2.71
N VAL A 132 4.32 -11.09 -2.51
CA VAL A 132 2.93 -10.88 -2.91
C VAL A 132 2.13 -10.38 -1.70
N ILE A 133 1.68 -9.14 -1.77
CA ILE A 133 0.73 -8.56 -0.81
C ILE A 133 -0.60 -8.37 -1.55
N PRO A 134 -1.61 -9.24 -1.35
CA PRO A 134 -2.91 -9.01 -1.94
C PRO A 134 -3.49 -7.67 -1.47
N PRO A 135 -4.17 -6.90 -2.34
CA PRO A 135 -4.86 -5.68 -1.94
C PRO A 135 -5.74 -5.88 -0.69
N HIS A 136 -5.87 -4.85 0.14
CA HIS A 136 -6.66 -4.90 1.38
C HIS A 136 -8.09 -5.45 1.16
N ARG A 137 -8.75 -5.03 0.08
CA ARG A 137 -10.11 -5.49 -0.29
C ARG A 137 -10.20 -7.00 -0.59
N ILE A 138 -9.09 -7.64 -0.94
CA ILE A 138 -8.96 -9.10 -1.10
C ILE A 138 -8.61 -9.76 0.23
N LEU A 139 -7.66 -9.19 0.99
CA LEU A 139 -7.21 -9.79 2.26
C LEU A 139 -8.35 -10.01 3.25
N ARG A 140 -9.34 -9.10 3.31
CA ARG A 140 -10.53 -9.24 4.16
C ARG A 140 -11.38 -10.49 3.86
N LEU A 141 -11.26 -11.05 2.66
CA LEU A 141 -11.97 -12.25 2.20
C LEU A 141 -11.16 -13.54 2.39
N VAL A 142 -9.86 -13.44 2.69
CA VAL A 142 -9.02 -14.62 2.87
C VAL A 142 -9.24 -15.11 4.30
N ASP A 143 -9.88 -16.28 4.43
CA ASP A 143 -10.18 -16.91 5.72
C ASP A 143 -8.94 -17.02 6.62
N ALA A 144 -9.14 -16.76 7.92
CA ALA A 144 -8.10 -16.85 8.94
C ALA A 144 -7.47 -18.25 9.02
N GLU A 145 -8.20 -19.32 8.68
CA GLU A 145 -7.69 -20.70 8.66
C GLU A 145 -6.62 -20.95 7.58
N ARG A 146 -6.55 -20.13 6.52
CA ARG A 146 -5.46 -20.17 5.52
C ARG A 146 -4.34 -19.18 5.84
N ALA A 147 -4.48 -18.34 6.86
CA ALA A 147 -3.50 -17.32 7.21
C ALA A 147 -2.16 -17.90 7.71
N GLU A 148 -2.12 -19.15 8.17
CA GLU A 148 -0.85 -19.84 8.48
C GLU A 148 -0.01 -20.10 7.21
N LYS A 149 -0.61 -20.04 6.01
CA LYS A 149 0.07 -20.14 4.70
C LYS A 149 0.06 -18.80 3.95
N ASN A 150 0.34 -17.68 4.64
CA ASN A 150 0.39 -16.33 4.06
C ASN A 150 1.44 -16.14 2.93
N THR A 151 2.14 -17.19 2.50
CA THR A 151 3.05 -17.15 1.35
C THR A 151 2.29 -17.51 0.07
N TRP A 152 1.99 -16.50 -0.75
CA TRP A 152 1.45 -16.73 -2.08
C TRP A 152 2.60 -17.09 -3.03
N CYS A 153 2.75 -18.39 -3.32
CA CYS A 153 3.61 -18.85 -4.41
C CYS A 153 2.80 -18.82 -5.71
N LEU A 154 2.95 -17.74 -6.47
CA LEU A 154 2.20 -17.53 -7.72
C LEU A 154 3.06 -17.88 -8.94
N GLN A 155 2.50 -18.66 -9.85
CA GLN A 155 3.16 -19.04 -11.08
C GLN A 155 3.31 -17.82 -12.01
N PRO A 156 4.47 -17.64 -12.65
CA PRO A 156 4.67 -16.56 -13.62
C PRO A 156 3.80 -16.77 -14.87
N SER A 157 3.58 -15.69 -15.60
CA SER A 157 3.01 -15.75 -16.94
C SER A 157 4.08 -16.06 -17.99
N ILE A 158 3.62 -16.56 -19.13
CA ILE A 158 4.43 -16.73 -20.34
C ILE A 158 4.76 -15.37 -20.97
N HIS A 159 3.92 -14.36 -20.73
CA HIS A 159 4.06 -13.01 -21.29
C HIS A 159 4.19 -11.95 -20.20
N GLU A 160 4.80 -10.81 -20.52
CA GLU A 160 4.87 -9.64 -19.63
C GLU A 160 3.53 -8.88 -19.60
N GLU A 161 2.48 -9.56 -19.16
CA GLU A 161 1.11 -9.05 -19.16
C GLU A 161 0.76 -8.22 -17.91
N TYR A 162 1.59 -8.29 -16.85
CA TYR A 162 1.34 -7.59 -15.60
C TYR A 162 1.93 -6.18 -15.63
N VAL A 163 1.19 -5.23 -15.06
CA VAL A 163 1.59 -3.82 -14.92
C VAL A 163 1.85 -3.50 -13.45
N PHE A 164 2.65 -2.49 -13.19
CA PHE A 164 2.83 -2.02 -11.81
C PHE A 164 1.57 -1.32 -11.32
N CYS A 165 0.97 -1.87 -10.27
CA CYS A 165 -0.22 -1.38 -9.58
C CYS A 165 0.18 -0.89 -8.19
N HIS A 166 -0.44 0.20 -7.73
CA HIS A 166 -0.41 0.66 -6.35
C HIS A 166 -1.38 -0.14 -5.46
N ASN A 167 -2.53 -0.57 -6.00
CA ASN A 167 -3.56 -1.38 -5.32
C ASN A 167 -4.28 -0.75 -4.12
N ASP A 168 -3.91 0.46 -3.72
CA ASP A 168 -4.54 1.22 -2.63
C ASP A 168 -4.56 2.73 -2.92
N LEU A 169 -4.76 3.09 -4.19
CA LEU A 169 -4.70 4.48 -4.63
C LEU A 169 -6.03 5.21 -4.37
N SER A 170 -6.23 5.60 -3.10
CA SER A 170 -7.30 6.51 -2.67
C SER A 170 -6.85 7.97 -2.69
N GLN A 171 -7.78 8.91 -2.51
CA GLN A 171 -7.46 10.34 -2.38
C GLN A 171 -6.54 10.66 -1.19
N HIS A 172 -6.51 9.80 -0.16
CA HIS A 172 -5.66 9.98 1.03
C HIS A 172 -4.18 9.69 0.78
N ASN A 173 -3.88 8.92 -0.28
CA ASN A 173 -2.52 8.48 -0.61
C ASN A 173 -1.84 9.39 -1.65
N ILE A 174 -2.40 10.57 -1.89
CA ILE A 174 -1.88 11.57 -2.83
C ILE A 174 -1.67 12.87 -2.06
N ILE A 175 -0.40 13.24 -1.86
CA ILE A 175 -0.01 14.47 -1.17
C ILE A 175 0.25 15.56 -2.20
N VAL A 176 -0.37 16.70 -2.00
CA VAL A 176 -0.44 17.80 -2.97
C VAL A 176 0.03 19.10 -2.34
N ASP A 177 0.75 19.92 -3.09
CA ASP A 177 0.98 21.31 -2.72
C ASP A 177 -0.35 22.10 -2.81
N PRO A 178 -0.85 22.68 -1.71
CA PRO A 178 -2.18 23.30 -1.68
C PRO A 178 -2.29 24.57 -2.53
N THR A 179 -1.17 25.15 -2.95
CA THR A 179 -1.13 26.40 -3.74
C THR A 179 -1.03 26.12 -5.23
N THR A 180 -0.12 25.24 -5.61
CA THR A 180 0.18 24.91 -7.02
C THR A 180 -0.63 23.72 -7.54
N LEU A 181 -1.24 22.94 -6.63
CA LEU A 181 -1.95 21.69 -6.91
C LEU A 181 -1.08 20.61 -7.56
N LYS A 182 0.25 20.73 -7.46
CA LYS A 182 1.20 19.70 -7.90
C LYS A 182 1.25 18.55 -6.92
N ILE A 183 1.35 17.33 -7.46
CA ILE A 183 1.53 16.13 -6.63
C ILE A 183 2.96 16.14 -6.09
N ASN A 184 3.09 16.32 -4.77
CA ASN A 184 4.37 16.25 -4.08
C ASN A 184 4.81 14.81 -3.82
N ALA A 185 3.86 13.89 -3.60
CA ALA A 185 4.12 12.45 -3.58
C ALA A 185 2.84 11.61 -3.69
N ILE A 186 3.00 10.40 -4.23
CA ILE A 186 2.09 9.27 -4.00
C ILE A 186 2.73 8.39 -2.91
N ILE A 187 1.96 8.03 -1.88
CA ILE A 187 2.42 7.35 -0.67
C ILE A 187 1.68 6.03 -0.43
N ASP A 188 2.14 5.22 0.52
CA ASP A 188 1.47 3.98 0.96
C ASP A 188 1.48 2.84 -0.07
N TRP A 189 2.69 2.51 -0.56
CA TRP A 189 2.92 1.49 -1.61
C TRP A 189 2.99 0.06 -1.08
N GLU A 190 2.41 -0.25 0.09
CA GLU A 190 2.56 -1.55 0.74
C GLU A 190 1.86 -2.70 0.02
N TYR A 191 0.79 -2.39 -0.74
CA TYR A 191 0.07 -3.33 -1.59
C TYR A 191 0.59 -3.36 -3.03
N ALA A 192 1.63 -2.59 -3.34
CA ALA A 192 2.07 -2.39 -4.70
C ALA A 192 2.78 -3.61 -5.29
N GLY A 193 2.72 -3.73 -6.61
CA GLY A 193 3.41 -4.77 -7.35
C GLY A 193 2.86 -4.96 -8.75
N PHE A 194 3.38 -5.97 -9.45
CA PHE A 194 2.94 -6.34 -10.78
C PHE A 194 1.68 -7.20 -10.72
N TYR A 195 0.59 -6.71 -11.33
CA TYR A 195 -0.71 -7.38 -11.41
C TYR A 195 -1.38 -7.10 -12.77
N PRO A 196 -2.43 -7.84 -13.15
CA PRO A 196 -3.28 -7.44 -14.27
C PRO A 196 -3.84 -6.02 -14.04
N SER A 197 -3.92 -5.19 -15.08
CA SER A 197 -4.30 -3.77 -14.96
C SER A 197 -5.63 -3.52 -14.22
N ARG A 198 -6.56 -4.47 -14.24
CA ARG A 198 -7.84 -4.42 -13.49
C ARG A 198 -7.67 -4.39 -11.97
N PHE A 199 -6.50 -4.72 -11.44
CA PHE A 199 -6.22 -4.60 -10.00
C PHE A 199 -6.13 -3.13 -9.55
N GLU A 200 -5.72 -2.23 -10.46
CA GLU A 200 -5.65 -0.78 -10.22
C GLU A 200 -7.03 -0.12 -10.45
N TYR A 201 -7.97 -0.42 -9.56
CA TYR A 201 -9.29 0.19 -9.59
C TYR A 201 -9.20 1.67 -9.22
N PRO A 202 -9.87 2.60 -9.94
CA PRO A 202 -9.57 4.02 -9.82
C PRO A 202 -10.32 4.70 -8.66
N PHE A 203 -10.10 4.21 -7.43
CA PHE A 203 -10.77 4.70 -6.22
C PHE A 203 -10.50 6.18 -5.92
N TYR A 204 -9.39 6.75 -6.39
CA TYR A 204 -9.08 8.18 -6.32
C TYR A 204 -10.15 9.09 -6.98
N HIS A 205 -11.07 8.56 -7.79
CA HIS A 205 -12.20 9.32 -8.32
C HIS A 205 -13.25 9.70 -7.28
N ARG A 206 -13.24 9.08 -6.10
CA ARG A 206 -14.22 9.35 -5.04
C ARG A 206 -13.58 9.38 -3.66
N ALA A 207 -14.33 9.91 -2.70
CA ALA A 207 -13.96 9.83 -1.30
C ALA A 207 -14.10 8.41 -0.74
N GLY A 208 -13.35 8.12 0.31
CA GLY A 208 -13.42 6.85 1.04
C GLY A 208 -12.29 5.87 0.69
N PRO A 209 -12.42 4.60 1.15
CA PRO A 209 -11.35 3.60 1.05
C PRO A 209 -11.23 3.01 -0.36
N SER A 210 -10.10 2.33 -0.60
CA SER A 210 -9.82 1.54 -1.80
C SER A 210 -10.55 0.18 -1.82
N SER A 211 -11.85 0.22 -1.58
CA SER A 211 -12.78 -0.92 -1.64
C SER A 211 -14.15 -0.44 -2.05
N ALA A 212 -14.94 -1.28 -2.72
CA ALA A 212 -16.32 -0.96 -3.08
C ALA A 212 -17.12 -0.47 -1.85
N ILE A 213 -17.88 0.59 -2.03
CA ILE A 213 -18.80 1.14 -1.03
C ILE A 213 -20.21 1.25 -1.63
N ASN A 214 -21.24 1.17 -0.78
CA ASN A 214 -22.64 1.26 -1.20
C ASN A 214 -22.95 0.24 -2.30
N ASP A 215 -23.53 0.69 -3.42
CA ASP A 215 -23.95 -0.15 -4.57
C ASP A 215 -22.87 -0.29 -5.65
N GLU A 216 -21.61 0.01 -5.35
CA GLU A 216 -20.50 -0.20 -6.28
C GLU A 216 -20.25 -1.70 -6.53
N VAL A 217 -19.80 -2.02 -7.75
CA VAL A 217 -19.41 -3.38 -8.10
C VAL A 217 -18.17 -3.77 -7.28
N ASP A 218 -18.31 -4.79 -6.44
CA ASP A 218 -17.21 -5.35 -5.66
C ASP A 218 -16.45 -6.43 -6.45
N ASP A 219 -15.26 -6.10 -6.94
CA ASP A 219 -14.38 -6.99 -7.70
C ASP A 219 -13.56 -7.95 -6.81
N SER A 220 -13.67 -7.86 -5.49
CA SER A 220 -12.76 -8.53 -4.55
C SER A 220 -12.76 -10.05 -4.70
N ILE A 221 -13.94 -10.66 -4.95
CA ILE A 221 -14.06 -12.12 -5.13
C ILE A 221 -13.39 -12.56 -6.43
N ASP A 222 -13.60 -11.84 -7.53
CA ASP A 222 -13.03 -12.18 -8.83
C ASP A 222 -11.50 -12.02 -8.85
N LEU A 223 -10.98 -11.01 -8.15
CA LEU A 223 -9.54 -10.84 -7.96
C LEU A 223 -8.95 -11.95 -7.09
N LEU A 224 -9.65 -12.35 -6.01
CA LEU A 224 -9.24 -13.47 -5.17
C LEU A 224 -9.20 -14.79 -5.95
N GLN A 225 -10.21 -15.06 -6.78
CA GLN A 225 -10.26 -16.24 -7.64
C GLN A 225 -9.09 -16.27 -8.63
N PHE A 226 -8.72 -15.11 -9.20
CA PHE A 226 -7.52 -15.01 -10.04
C PHE A 226 -6.23 -15.32 -9.29
N LEU A 227 -6.02 -14.76 -8.10
CA LEU A 227 -4.82 -15.08 -7.32
C LEU A 227 -4.77 -16.58 -6.98
N ARG A 228 -5.92 -17.18 -6.64
CA ARG A 228 -6.05 -18.62 -6.38
C ARG A 228 -5.81 -19.48 -7.63
N SER A 229 -6.14 -18.99 -8.83
CA SER A 229 -5.89 -19.74 -10.07
C SER A 229 -4.42 -19.72 -10.49
N LYS A 230 -3.65 -18.74 -10.00
CA LYS A 230 -2.20 -18.62 -10.18
C LYS A 230 -1.37 -19.26 -9.07
N ALA A 231 -1.99 -19.57 -7.93
CA ALA A 231 -1.31 -20.24 -6.83
C ALA A 231 -0.83 -21.63 -7.28
N ASP A 232 0.42 -21.94 -6.93
CA ASP A 232 1.00 -23.24 -7.18
C ASP A 232 0.12 -24.34 -6.56
N LYS A 233 -0.25 -25.34 -7.37
CA LYS A 233 -1.16 -26.40 -6.91
C LYS A 233 -0.42 -27.52 -6.18
N GLY A 234 0.92 -27.44 -6.10
CA GLY A 234 1.76 -28.56 -5.64
C GLY A 234 1.82 -29.66 -6.68
#